data_AF-A0A3D4YGL6-F1
#
_entry.id   AF-A0A3D4YGL6-F1
#
_cell.length_a   1.000
_cell.length_b   1.000
_cell.length_c   1.000
_cell.angle_alpha   90.00
_cell.angle_beta   90.00
_cell.angle_gamma   90.00
#
_symmetry.space_group_name_H-M   'P 1'
#
loop_
_entity.id
_entity.type
_entity.pdbx_description
1 polymer ?
#
loop_
_entity_poly.entity_id
_entity_poly.type
_entity_poly.pdbx_seq_one_letter_code
_entity_poly.pdbx_strand_id
1 'polypeptide(L)' 'FGDSAEVDVLIPYSRGDLVSYLCTQTHPRVMEHREEGTFLTVELNQADRKRFEAFILS' A
#
# COMPACT_ATOMS: atom_id res chain seq x y z
N PHE A 1 13.09 16.55 5.74
CA PHE A 1 11.92 16.53 4.84
C PHE A 1 11.84 15.14 4.25
N GLY A 2 10.78 14.39 4.56
CA GLY A 2 10.54 13.03 4.08
C GLY A 2 10.69 11.96 5.16
N ASP A 3 9.77 11.90 6.12
CA ASP A 3 9.61 10.70 6.97
C ASP A 3 8.64 9.76 6.25
N SER A 4 9.12 9.23 5.11
CA SER A 4 8.44 8.21 4.33
C SER A 4 9.03 6.88 4.75
N ALA A 5 8.19 5.96 5.23
CA ALA A 5 8.62 4.62 5.58
C ALA A 5 8.14 3.66 4.50
N GLU A 6 9.02 2.77 4.07
CA GLU A 6 8.63 1.62 3.26
C GLU A 6 7.74 0.71 4.11
N VAL A 7 6.55 0.41 3.60
CA VAL A 7 5.60 -0.46 4.25
C VAL A 7 4.99 -1.41 3.23
N ASP A 8 4.73 -2.62 3.69
CA ASP A 8 4.06 -3.65 2.92
C ASP A 8 2.56 -3.60 3.21
N VAL A 9 1.76 -3.49 2.15
CA VAL A 9 0.31 -3.47 2.25
C VAL A 9 -0.28 -4.62 1.46
N LEU A 10 -1.30 -5.27 2.02
CA LEU A 10 -2.08 -6.29 1.34
C LEU A 10 -3.50 -5.77 1.14
N ILE A 11 -3.80 -5.40 -0.10
CA ILE A 11 -5.12 -4.89 -0.47
C ILE A 11 -5.95 -6.04 -1.03
N PRO A 12 -7.07 -6.43 -0.39
CA PRO A 12 -7.95 -7.47 -0.93
C PRO A 12 -8.56 -7.02 -2.26
N TYR A 13 -8.86 -7.96 -3.17
CA TYR A 13 -9.46 -7.64 -4.46
C TYR A 13 -10.78 -6.86 -4.37
N SER A 14 -11.51 -7.02 -3.25
CA SER A 14 -12.73 -6.25 -2.99
C SER A 14 -12.47 -4.74 -2.81
N ARG A 15 -11.22 -4.33 -2.59
CA ARG A 15 -10.78 -2.93 -2.40
C ARG A 15 -9.77 -2.50 -3.48
N GLY A 16 -10.01 -2.90 -4.72
CA GLY A 16 -9.19 -2.49 -5.87
C GLY A 16 -9.08 -0.97 -6.06
N ASP A 17 -10.02 -0.19 -5.50
CA ASP A 17 -9.94 1.27 -5.43
C ASP A 17 -8.65 1.76 -4.73
N LEU A 18 -8.23 1.06 -3.68
CA LEU A 18 -7.04 1.41 -2.91
C LEU A 18 -5.75 1.08 -3.65
N VAL A 19 -5.71 -0.05 -4.38
CA VAL A 19 -4.57 -0.40 -5.25
C VAL A 19 -4.36 0.69 -6.30
N SER A 20 -5.45 1.11 -6.94
CA SER A 20 -5.40 2.16 -7.96
C SER A 20 -4.95 3.50 -7.37
N TYR A 21 -5.43 3.84 -6.17
CA TYR A 21 -4.99 5.03 -5.43
C TYR A 21 -3.49 4.99 -5.13
N LEU A 22 -2.99 3.86 -4.60
CA LEU A 22 -1.58 3.68 -4.28
C LEU A 22 -0.70 3.78 -5.52
N CYS A 23 -1.07 3.14 -6.62
CA CYS A 23 -0.38 3.27 -7.92
C CYS A 23 -0.41 4.71 -8.49
N THR A 24 -1.43 5.50 -8.16
CA THR A 24 -1.58 6.87 -8.68
C THR A 24 -0.80 7.87 -7.82
N GLN A 25 -0.86 7.72 -6.50
CA GLN A 25 -0.20 8.63 -5.55
C GLN A 25 1.27 8.29 -5.32
N THR A 26 1.62 7.01 -5.42
CA THR A 26 2.95 6.49 -5.10
C THR A 26 3.39 5.52 -6.18
N HIS A 27 4.69 5.28 -6.28
CA HIS A 27 5.21 4.22 -7.14
C HIS A 27 5.45 2.99 -6.26
N PRO A 28 4.63 1.92 -6.37
CA PRO A 28 4.92 0.70 -5.65
C PRO A 28 6.25 0.13 -6.14
N ARG A 29 7.15 -0.15 -5.19
CA ARG A 29 8.42 -0.83 -5.44
C ARG A 29 8.20 -2.29 -5.80
N VAL A 30 7.20 -2.91 -5.17
CA VAL A 30 6.80 -4.29 -5.41
C VAL A 30 5.30 -4.32 -5.60
N MET A 31 4.84 -5.13 -6.56
CA MET A 31 3.42 -5.45 -6.74
C MET A 31 3.32 -6.93 -7.07
N GLU A 32 2.69 -7.69 -6.18
CA GLU A 32 2.46 -9.13 -6.35
C GLU A 32 0.98 -9.44 -6.21
N HIS A 33 0.45 -10.25 -7.13
CA HIS A 33 -0.91 -10.75 -7.02
C HIS A 33 -0.90 -12.06 -6.23
N ARG A 34 -1.50 -12.04 -5.05
CA ARG A 34 -1.64 -13.19 -4.14
C ARG A 34 -3.09 -13.67 -4.13
N GLU A 35 -3.34 -14.84 -3.53
CA GLU A 35 -4.71 -15.37 -3.38
C GLU A 35 -5.58 -14.45 -2.51
N GLU A 36 -5.00 -13.84 -1.49
CA GLU A 36 -5.68 -12.95 -0.54
C GLU A 36 -5.93 -11.54 -1.10
N GLY A 37 -5.19 -11.12 -2.14
CA GLY A 37 -5.27 -9.77 -2.69
C GLY A 37 -4.03 -9.36 -3.46
N THR A 38 -3.89 -8.06 -3.70
CA THR A 38 -2.67 -7.47 -4.28
C THR A 38 -1.77 -6.98 -3.16
N PHE A 39 -0.60 -7.60 -3.05
CA PHE A 39 0.47 -7.18 -2.16
C PHE A 39 1.27 -6.07 -2.85
N LEU A 40 1.46 -4.95 -2.16
CA LEU A 40 2.26 -3.83 -2.66
C LEU A 40 3.25 -3.38 -1.60
N THR A 41 4.48 -3.08 -2.02
CA THR A 41 5.47 -2.40 -1.17
C THR A 41 5.56 -0.95 -1.63
N VAL A 42 5.17 -0.01 -0.76
CA VAL A 42 5.09 1.42 -1.06
C VAL A 42 5.78 2.25 0.02
N GLU A 43 6.38 3.37 -0.36
CA GLU A 43 6.87 4.36 0.61
C GLU A 43 5.74 5.31 0.98
N LEU A 44 5.22 5.16 2.21
CA LEU A 44 4.15 6.00 2.73
C LEU A 44 4.68 7.00 3.75
N ASN A 45 4.23 8.24 3.63
CA ASN A 45 4.42 9.23 4.69
C ASN A 45 3.52 8.90 5.89
N GLN A 46 3.73 9.58 7.01
CA GLN A 46 2.98 9.36 8.24
C GLN A 46 1.44 9.51 8.09
N ALA A 47 0.96 10.38 7.19
CA ALA A 47 -0.47 10.59 6.96
C ALA A 47 -1.10 9.45 6.15
N ASP A 48 -0.43 9.00 5.08
CA ASP A 48 -0.88 7.86 4.30
C ASP A 48 -0.78 6.56 5.11
N ARG A 49 0.29 6.38 5.88
CA ARG A 49 0.46 5.22 6.76
C ARG A 49 -0.73 5.04 7.70
N LYS A 50 -1.22 6.14 8.30
CA LYS A 50 -2.41 6.10 9.16
C LYS A 50 -3.70 5.74 8.40
N ARG A 51 -3.79 6.10 7.12
CA ARG A 51 -4.95 5.76 6.26
C ARG A 51 -4.93 4.30 5.82
N PHE A 52 -3.74 3.75 5.58
CA PHE A 52 -3.54 2.37 5.14
C PHE A 52 -3.20 1.40 6.28
N GLU A 53 -3.14 1.86 7.52
CA GLU A 53 -2.76 1.08 8.70
C GLU A 53 -3.53 -0.25 8.83
N ALA A 54 -4.81 -0.26 8.46
CA ALA A 54 -5.65 -1.45 8.45
C ALA A 54 -5.25 -2.53 7.41
N PHE A 55 -4.42 -2.17 6.44
CA PHE A 55 -3.93 -3.05 5.36
C PHE A 55 -2.42 -3.30 5.44
N ILE A 56 -1.71 -2.60 6.33
CA ILE A 56 -0.28 -2.78 6.53
C ILE A 56 -0.03 -4.14 7.17
N LEU A 57 0.88 -4.91 6.59
CA LEU A 57 1.40 -6.13 7.17
C LEU A 57 2.50 -5.76 8.17
N SER A 58 2.34 -6.20 9.43
CA SER A 58 3.21 -5.82 10.56
C SER A 58 4.54 -6.55 10.60
#